data_AF-A0A4Q3F1T4-F1
#
_entry.id   AF-A0A4Q3F1T4-F1
#
_cell.length_a   1.000
_cell.length_b   1.000
_cell.length_c   1.000
_cell.angle_alpha   90.00
_cell.angle_beta   90.00
_cell.angle_gamma   90.00
#
_symmetry.space_group_name_H-M   'P 1'
#
loop_
_entity.id
_entity.type
_entity.pdbx_description
1 polymer ?
#
loop_
_entity_poly.entity_id
_entity_poly.type
_entity_poly.pdbx_seq_one_letter_code
_entity_poly.pdbx_strand_id
1 'polypeptide(L)'
;MAINFWTRNKSIILYGIAMAALLLLLQWIQLRFIIIDYAFEIYAGLVAVIFTGLGIWLALKIARPKVKEVVVEKTVYVEQPTDFTLNEKELSKLNLSKREMEVLQLMAEGLSNKEIAERLFVSLNTIKTHSSNLFFKLDVERRTQAVEKAKRLKIIQ
;
A
#
# COMPACT_ATOMS: atom_id res chain seq x y z
N MET A 1 -78.63 -8.07 33.70
CA MET A 1 -79.02 -6.71 33.28
C MET A 1 -77.82 -5.96 32.64
N ALA A 2 -77.10 -6.57 31.68
CA ALA A 2 -75.90 -5.97 31.08
C ALA A 2 -75.93 -5.92 29.54
N ILE A 3 -76.94 -6.53 28.91
CA ILE A 3 -77.01 -6.71 27.45
C ILE A 3 -77.44 -5.40 26.72
N ASN A 4 -78.06 -4.45 27.43
CA ASN A 4 -78.60 -3.21 26.82
C ASN A 4 -77.61 -2.05 26.70
N PHE A 5 -76.41 -2.12 27.28
CA PHE A 5 -75.42 -1.04 27.15
C PHE A 5 -74.81 -1.01 25.74
N TRP A 6 -74.51 -2.20 25.21
CA TRP A 6 -73.85 -2.35 23.91
C TRP A 6 -74.78 -1.97 22.75
N THR A 7 -76.06 -2.30 22.86
CA THR A 7 -77.07 -1.92 21.87
C THR A 7 -77.43 -0.43 21.94
N ARG A 8 -77.49 0.16 23.14
CA ARG A 8 -77.75 1.60 23.33
C ARG A 8 -76.62 2.49 22.82
N ASN A 9 -75.37 2.06 22.99
CA ASN A 9 -74.18 2.84 22.64
C ASN A 9 -73.48 2.34 21.36
N LYS A 10 -74.15 1.48 20.57
CA LYS A 10 -73.58 0.83 19.39
C LYS A 10 -72.93 1.81 18.41
N SER A 11 -73.55 2.97 18.18
CA SER A 11 -73.02 4.01 17.29
C SER A 11 -71.72 4.60 17.81
N ILE A 12 -71.62 4.91 19.10
CA ILE A 12 -70.41 5.47 19.72
C ILE A 12 -69.25 4.47 19.62
N ILE A 13 -69.52 3.19 19.87
CA ILE A 13 -68.54 2.11 19.75
C ILE A 13 -68.11 1.93 18.29
N LEU A 14 -69.04 1.99 17.34
CA LEU A 14 -68.76 1.89 15.91
C LEU A 14 -67.86 3.03 15.42
N TYR A 15 -68.18 4.28 15.78
CA TYR A 15 -67.35 5.43 15.44
C TYR A 15 -65.98 5.38 16.14
N GLY A 16 -65.91 4.89 17.37
CA GLY A 16 -64.64 4.68 18.08
C GLY A 16 -63.75 3.65 17.40
N ILE A 17 -64.31 2.51 16.99
CA ILE A 17 -63.59 1.48 16.23
C ILE A 17 -63.16 2.01 14.86
N ALA A 18 -64.05 2.71 14.16
CA ALA A 18 -63.74 3.32 12.87
C ALA A 18 -62.59 4.34 12.99
N MET A 19 -62.61 5.20 14.02
CA MET A 19 -61.55 6.16 14.30
C MET A 19 -60.22 5.45 14.61
N ALA A 20 -60.24 4.41 15.45
CA ALA A 20 -59.05 3.64 15.78
C ALA A 20 -58.45 2.94 14.55
N ALA A 21 -59.31 2.38 13.68
CA ALA A 21 -58.88 1.77 12.42
C ALA A 21 -58.26 2.80 11.46
N LEU A 22 -58.84 4.00 11.40
CA LEU A 22 -58.34 5.09 10.55
C LEU A 22 -56.97 5.58 11.05
N LEU A 23 -56.80 5.73 12.37
CA LEU A 23 -55.52 6.07 12.98
C LEU A 23 -54.45 5.00 12.74
N LEU A 24 -54.81 3.71 12.89
CA LEU A 24 -53.90 2.60 12.59
C LEU A 24 -53.48 2.59 11.13
N LEU A 25 -54.42 2.81 10.21
CA LEU A 25 -54.14 2.90 8.79
C LEU A 25 -53.23 4.09 8.46
N LEU A 26 -53.47 5.24 9.09
CA LEU A 26 -52.65 6.44 8.91
C LEU A 26 -51.23 6.24 9.46
N GLN A 27 -51.09 5.62 10.63
CA GLN A 27 -49.78 5.25 11.17
C GLN A 27 -49.05 4.24 10.29
N TRP A 28 -49.77 3.25 9.74
CA TRP A 28 -49.19 2.28 8.81
C TRP A 28 -48.66 2.95 7.54
N ILE A 29 -49.40 3.91 6.98
CA ILE A 29 -48.97 4.69 5.81
C ILE A 29 -47.75 5.56 6.15
N GLN A 30 -47.75 6.24 7.29
CA GLN A 30 -46.60 7.04 7.74
C GLN A 30 -45.35 6.18 7.92
N LEU A 31 -45.47 5.01 8.54
CA LEU A 31 -44.37 4.06 8.71
C LEU A 31 -43.84 3.61 7.35
N ARG A 32 -44.73 3.28 6.41
CA ARG A 32 -44.35 2.89 5.06
C ARG A 32 -43.66 4.02 4.29
N PHE A 33 -44.15 5.25 4.41
CA PHE A 33 -43.60 6.42 3.74
C PHE A 33 -42.21 6.77 4.27
N ILE A 34 -42.04 6.79 5.61
CA ILE A 34 -40.73 6.94 6.25
C ILE A 34 -39.75 5.87 5.76
N ILE A 35 -40.14 4.60 5.74
CA ILE A 35 -39.23 3.53 5.30
C ILE A 35 -38.82 3.71 3.83
N ILE A 36 -39.71 4.18 2.95
CA ILE A 36 -39.42 4.37 1.51
C ILE A 36 -38.53 5.59 1.28
N ASP A 37 -38.84 6.72 1.89
CA ASP A 37 -38.09 7.97 1.67
C ASP A 37 -36.68 7.90 2.28
N TYR A 38 -36.56 7.31 3.48
CA TYR A 38 -35.27 7.11 4.12
C TYR A 38 -34.50 5.89 3.60
N ALA A 39 -35.08 5.07 2.72
CA ALA A 39 -34.41 3.90 2.17
C ALA A 39 -33.09 4.28 1.51
N PHE A 40 -33.09 5.34 0.68
CA PHE A 40 -31.89 5.76 -0.03
C PHE A 40 -30.77 6.20 0.92
N GLU A 41 -31.10 6.97 1.97
CA GLU A 41 -30.14 7.40 2.99
C GLU A 41 -29.57 6.21 3.77
N ILE A 42 -30.41 5.24 4.12
CA ILE A 42 -29.99 4.01 4.81
C ILE A 42 -29.07 3.17 3.90
N TYR A 43 -29.40 3.00 2.62
CA TYR A 43 -28.55 2.27 1.66
C TYR A 43 -27.21 2.98 1.46
N ALA A 44 -27.22 4.30 1.26
CA ALA A 44 -26.01 5.09 1.11
C ALA A 44 -25.12 5.00 2.37
N GLY A 45 -25.71 5.04 3.56
CA GLY A 45 -25.03 4.85 4.83
C GLY A 45 -24.37 3.48 4.96
N LEU A 46 -25.09 2.40 4.62
CA LEU A 46 -24.53 1.03 4.63
C LEU A 46 -23.36 0.89 3.66
N VAL A 47 -23.51 1.42 2.44
CA VAL A 47 -22.43 1.43 1.44
C VAL A 47 -21.22 2.20 1.98
N ALA A 48 -21.42 3.39 2.57
CA ALA A 48 -20.34 4.19 3.14
C ALA A 48 -19.57 3.44 4.25
N VAL A 49 -20.27 2.71 5.13
CA VAL A 49 -19.64 1.91 6.19
C VAL A 49 -18.78 0.80 5.60
N ILE A 50 -19.30 0.08 4.59
CA ILE A 50 -18.56 -0.99 3.89
C ILE A 50 -17.29 -0.43 3.22
N PHE A 51 -17.42 0.66 2.48
CA PHE A 51 -16.29 1.29 1.78
C PHE A 51 -15.25 1.86 2.75
N THR A 52 -15.68 2.45 3.86
CA THR A 52 -14.76 2.97 4.90
C THR A 52 -13.98 1.83 5.55
N GLY A 53 -14.66 0.73 5.91
CA GLY A 53 -14.01 -0.46 6.45
C GLY A 53 -13.01 -1.08 5.46
N LEU A 54 -13.41 -1.24 4.20
CA LEU A 54 -12.53 -1.74 3.13
C LEU A 54 -11.33 -0.82 2.90
N GLY A 55 -11.53 0.48 2.87
CA GLY A 55 -10.47 1.47 2.66
C GLY A 55 -9.43 1.44 3.78
N ILE A 56 -9.88 1.43 5.04
CA ILE A 56 -8.99 1.30 6.21
C ILE A 56 -8.23 -0.03 6.16
N TRP A 57 -8.92 -1.14 5.89
CA TRP A 57 -8.27 -2.45 5.77
C TRP A 57 -7.21 -2.48 4.66
N LEU A 58 -7.53 -1.95 3.48
CA LEU A 58 -6.64 -1.93 2.34
C LEU A 58 -5.43 -1.03 2.60
N ALA A 59 -5.65 0.14 3.19
CA ALA A 59 -4.58 1.05 3.58
C ALA A 59 -3.62 0.38 4.58
N LEU A 60 -4.14 -0.26 5.63
CA LEU A 60 -3.32 -0.98 6.60
C LEU A 60 -2.60 -2.20 6.00
N LYS A 61 -3.22 -2.89 5.03
CA LYS A 61 -2.64 -4.06 4.36
C LYS A 61 -1.49 -3.70 3.42
N ILE A 62 -1.60 -2.57 2.71
CA ILE A 62 -0.58 -2.07 1.77
C ILE A 62 0.52 -1.31 2.51
N ALA A 63 0.19 -0.61 3.60
CA ALA A 63 1.14 0.14 4.41
C ALA A 63 2.12 -0.74 5.20
N ARG A 64 1.98 -2.07 5.21
CA ARG A 64 3.04 -2.97 5.70
C ARG A 64 4.10 -3.10 4.61
N PRO A 65 5.24 -2.39 4.69
CA PRO A 65 6.30 -2.54 3.71
C PRO A 65 6.83 -3.95 3.92
N LYS A 66 6.52 -4.85 2.98
CA LYS A 66 7.04 -6.21 2.97
C LYS A 66 8.44 -6.18 2.38
N VAL A 67 9.35 -5.46 3.03
CA VAL A 67 10.78 -5.58 2.80
C VAL A 67 11.35 -6.26 4.03
N LYS A 68 11.23 -7.59 4.05
CA LYS A 68 12.13 -8.43 4.82
C LYS A 68 13.49 -8.35 4.12
N GLU A 69 14.17 -7.23 4.26
CA GLU A 69 15.63 -7.28 4.27
C GLU A 69 15.95 -8.04 5.55
N VAL A 70 16.09 -9.36 5.39
CA VAL A 70 16.89 -10.15 6.31
C VAL A 70 18.28 -9.56 6.18
N VAL A 71 18.53 -8.49 6.94
CA VAL A 71 19.85 -8.09 7.38
C VAL A 71 20.31 -9.29 8.19
N VAL A 72 20.95 -10.23 7.50
CA VAL A 72 21.82 -11.20 8.11
C VAL A 72 22.93 -10.37 8.71
N GLU A 73 22.68 -9.83 9.90
CA GLU A 73 23.69 -9.44 10.86
C GLU A 73 24.34 -10.73 11.35
N LYS A 74 24.99 -11.44 10.44
CA LYS A 74 26.06 -12.34 10.81
C LYS A 74 27.30 -11.49 10.62
N THR A 75 27.70 -10.84 11.71
CA THR A 75 29.03 -10.25 11.87
C THR A 75 30.06 -11.38 11.76
N VAL A 76 30.28 -11.85 10.54
CA VAL A 76 31.48 -12.61 10.21
C VAL A 76 32.56 -11.55 10.10
N TYR A 77 33.32 -11.38 11.18
CA TYR A 77 34.60 -10.70 11.14
C TYR A 77 35.51 -11.51 10.21
N VAL A 78 35.44 -11.21 8.91
CA VAL A 78 36.46 -11.65 7.95
C VAL A 78 37.64 -10.72 8.18
N GLU A 79 38.69 -11.24 8.80
CA GLU A 79 40.00 -10.59 8.81
C GLU A 79 40.32 -10.18 7.37
N GLN A 80 40.34 -8.88 7.08
CA GLN A 80 40.72 -8.39 5.77
C GLN A 80 42.19 -8.77 5.55
N PRO A 81 42.51 -9.65 4.58
CA PRO A 81 43.87 -9.75 4.10
C PRO A 81 44.13 -8.41 3.42
N THR A 82 45.10 -7.67 3.92
CA THR A 82 45.49 -6.31 3.49
C THR A 82 46.07 -6.24 2.08
N ASP A 83 45.77 -7.21 1.21
CA ASP A 83 46.19 -7.26 -0.18
C ASP A 83 44.97 -7.40 -1.10
N PHE A 84 44.23 -6.29 -1.26
CA PHE A 84 43.35 -6.16 -2.41
C PHE A 84 44.21 -6.06 -3.67
N THR A 85 44.32 -7.16 -4.40
CA THR A 85 44.93 -7.21 -5.72
C THR A 85 43.84 -7.06 -6.77
N LEU A 86 43.81 -5.91 -7.44
CA LEU A 86 42.84 -5.61 -8.50
C LEU A 86 43.03 -6.61 -9.65
N ASN A 87 41.97 -7.32 -10.02
CA ASN A 87 42.04 -8.27 -11.13
C ASN A 87 41.90 -7.55 -12.48
N GLU A 88 43.03 -7.02 -12.99
CA GLU A 88 43.10 -6.28 -14.26
C GLU A 88 42.53 -7.05 -15.46
N LYS A 89 42.64 -8.39 -15.46
CA LYS A 89 42.10 -9.26 -16.52
C LYS A 89 40.58 -9.29 -16.55
N GLU A 90 39.93 -9.28 -15.39
CA GLU A 90 38.47 -9.26 -15.32
C GLU A 90 37.92 -7.84 -15.55
N LEU A 91 38.66 -6.81 -15.10
CA LEU A 91 38.31 -5.42 -15.37
C LEU A 91 38.32 -5.09 -16.87
N SER A 92 39.34 -5.56 -17.58
CA SER A 92 39.46 -5.35 -19.04
C SER A 92 38.38 -6.08 -19.85
N LYS A 93 37.91 -7.25 -19.38
CA LYS A 93 36.80 -7.97 -20.04
C LYS A 93 35.48 -7.21 -20.02
N LEU A 94 35.20 -6.51 -18.93
CA LEU A 94 33.92 -5.83 -18.73
C LEU A 94 33.80 -4.48 -19.46
N ASN A 95 34.91 -3.91 -19.95
CA ASN A 95 34.94 -2.61 -20.65
C ASN A 95 34.12 -1.52 -19.91
N LEU A 96 34.28 -1.45 -18.58
CA LEU A 96 33.65 -0.41 -17.77
C LEU A 96 34.32 0.93 -18.02
N SER A 97 33.51 1.96 -18.23
CA SER A 97 34.01 3.33 -18.28
C SER A 97 34.46 3.78 -16.90
N LYS A 98 35.35 4.78 -16.85
CA LYS A 98 35.79 5.41 -15.59
C LYS A 98 34.60 5.84 -14.73
N ARG A 99 33.57 6.40 -15.37
CA ARG A 99 32.37 6.88 -14.68
C ARG A 99 31.50 5.76 -14.12
N GLU A 100 31.35 4.66 -14.86
CA GLU A 100 30.65 3.47 -14.35
C GLU A 100 31.39 2.85 -13.16
N MET A 101 32.72 2.87 -13.18
CA MET A 101 33.54 2.41 -12.05
C MET A 101 33.36 3.26 -10.80
N GLU A 102 33.42 4.59 -10.94
CA GLU A 102 33.16 5.52 -9.83
C GLU A 102 31.77 5.32 -9.23
N VAL A 103 30.75 5.17 -10.09
CA VAL A 103 29.38 4.89 -9.66
C VAL A 103 29.31 3.55 -8.92
N LEU A 104 29.95 2.50 -9.43
CA LEU A 104 29.97 1.18 -8.80
C LEU A 104 30.65 1.21 -7.42
N GLN A 105 31.73 1.98 -7.26
CA GLN A 105 32.46 2.11 -5.99
C GLN A 105 31.61 2.85 -4.95
N LEU A 106 31.00 3.98 -5.32
CA LEU A 106 30.07 4.70 -4.44
C LEU A 106 28.82 3.87 -4.13
N MET A 107 28.40 2.99 -5.06
CA MET A 107 27.32 2.05 -4.77
C MET A 107 27.68 1.04 -3.67
N ALA A 108 28.93 0.57 -3.66
CA ALA A 108 29.46 -0.33 -2.64
C ALA A 108 29.69 0.33 -1.28
N GLU A 109 29.93 1.66 -1.26
CA GLU A 109 29.90 2.49 -0.04
C GLU A 109 28.48 2.65 0.53
N GLY A 110 27.43 2.23 -0.18
CA GLY A 110 26.04 2.30 0.28
C GLY A 110 25.29 3.58 -0.10
N LEU A 111 25.90 4.48 -0.88
CA LEU A 111 25.31 5.79 -1.23
C LEU A 111 24.15 5.66 -2.20
N SER A 112 23.03 6.33 -1.96
CA SER A 112 21.88 6.39 -2.86
C SER A 112 22.23 7.08 -4.19
N ASN A 113 21.47 6.84 -5.25
CA ASN A 113 21.72 7.48 -6.55
C ASN A 113 21.68 9.01 -6.48
N LYS A 114 20.96 9.59 -5.51
CA LYS A 114 20.92 11.03 -5.27
C LYS A 114 22.23 11.53 -4.64
N GLU A 115 22.71 10.87 -3.60
CA GLU A 115 23.99 11.20 -2.96
C GLU A 115 25.17 10.99 -3.92
N ILE A 116 25.12 9.95 -4.75
CA ILE A 116 26.10 9.73 -5.82
C ILE A 116 26.07 10.89 -6.82
N ALA A 117 24.88 11.33 -7.24
CA ALA A 117 24.74 12.45 -8.17
C ALA A 117 25.32 13.75 -7.60
N GLU A 118 25.08 14.03 -6.33
CA GLU A 118 25.63 15.18 -5.60
C GLU A 118 27.16 15.09 -5.50
N ARG A 119 27.70 13.95 -5.06
CA ARG A 119 29.15 13.75 -4.88
C ARG A 119 29.92 13.81 -6.20
N LEU A 120 29.28 13.37 -7.27
CA LEU A 120 29.87 13.35 -8.61
C LEU A 120 29.53 14.60 -9.44
N PHE A 121 28.82 15.58 -8.87
CA PHE A 121 28.39 16.83 -9.52
C PHE A 121 27.66 16.62 -10.86
N VAL A 122 26.73 15.65 -10.91
CA VAL A 122 25.92 15.33 -12.09
C VAL A 122 24.44 15.18 -11.74
N SER A 123 23.57 15.13 -12.75
CA SER A 123 22.14 14.93 -12.51
C SER A 123 21.82 13.50 -12.05
N LEU A 124 20.73 13.33 -11.30
CA LEU A 124 20.21 12.00 -10.94
C LEU A 124 19.95 11.12 -12.17
N ASN A 125 19.48 11.73 -13.27
CA ASN A 125 19.22 11.00 -14.51
C ASN A 125 20.50 10.45 -15.12
N THR A 126 21.60 11.22 -15.08
CA THR A 126 22.92 10.79 -15.53
C THR A 126 23.39 9.56 -14.75
N ILE A 127 23.23 9.55 -13.41
CA ILE A 127 23.55 8.38 -12.59
C ILE A 127 22.69 7.17 -12.94
N LYS A 128 21.39 7.36 -13.19
CA LYS A 128 20.50 6.26 -13.62
C LYS A 128 20.97 5.66 -14.94
N THR A 129 21.37 6.48 -15.90
CA THR A 129 21.91 6.01 -17.19
C THR A 129 23.21 5.23 -16.99
N HIS A 130 24.16 5.75 -16.20
CA HIS A 130 25.40 5.03 -15.89
C HIS A 130 25.13 3.72 -15.14
N SER A 131 24.19 3.71 -14.21
CA SER A 131 23.77 2.50 -13.47
C SER A 131 23.19 1.45 -14.42
N SER A 132 22.33 1.86 -15.35
CA SER A 132 21.72 0.95 -16.33
C SER A 132 22.76 0.31 -17.24
N ASN A 133 23.70 1.11 -17.75
CA ASN A 133 24.77 0.60 -18.60
C ASN A 133 25.75 -0.30 -17.82
N LEU A 134 26.05 0.07 -16.58
CA LEU A 134 26.84 -0.75 -15.66
C LEU A 134 26.18 -2.11 -15.42
N PHE A 135 24.88 -2.14 -15.14
CA PHE A 135 24.14 -3.37 -14.90
C PHE A 135 24.09 -4.26 -16.14
N PHE A 136 23.91 -3.65 -17.32
CA PHE A 136 23.99 -4.36 -18.59
C PHE A 136 25.38 -4.99 -18.82
N LYS A 137 26.47 -4.23 -18.61
CA LYS A 137 27.84 -4.75 -18.78
C LYS A 137 28.21 -5.80 -17.74
N LEU A 138 27.70 -5.67 -16.52
CA LEU A 138 27.86 -6.65 -15.47
C LEU A 138 26.88 -7.81 -15.59
N ASP A 139 25.95 -7.84 -16.54
CA ASP A 139 24.93 -8.89 -16.69
C ASP A 139 24.20 -9.18 -15.36
N VAL A 140 23.58 -8.13 -14.82
CA VAL A 140 22.79 -8.13 -13.57
C VAL A 140 21.60 -7.19 -13.71
N GLU A 141 20.57 -7.38 -12.89
CA GLU A 141 19.37 -6.52 -12.91
C GLU A 141 19.29 -5.58 -11.71
N ARG A 142 19.97 -5.92 -10.60
CA ARG A 142 19.83 -5.23 -9.32
C ARG A 142 21.15 -4.66 -8.83
N ARG A 143 21.07 -3.52 -8.15
CA ARG A 143 22.21 -2.85 -7.51
C ARG A 143 23.02 -3.78 -6.59
N THR A 144 22.35 -4.53 -5.71
CA THR A 144 23.03 -5.45 -4.78
C THR A 144 23.80 -6.54 -5.54
N GLN A 145 23.22 -7.08 -6.63
CA GLN A 145 23.88 -8.06 -7.48
C GLN A 145 25.10 -7.46 -8.19
N ALA A 146 25.02 -6.20 -8.64
CA ALA A 146 26.15 -5.50 -9.24
C ALA A 146 27.34 -5.38 -8.27
N VAL A 147 27.06 -4.95 -7.03
CA VAL A 147 28.08 -4.83 -5.98
C VAL A 147 28.67 -6.20 -5.62
N GLU A 148 27.83 -7.22 -5.42
CA GLU A 148 28.28 -8.57 -5.09
C GLU A 148 29.14 -9.20 -6.20
N LYS A 149 28.70 -9.08 -7.47
CA LYS A 149 29.43 -9.59 -8.63
C LYS A 149 30.77 -8.87 -8.78
N ALA A 150 30.80 -7.56 -8.57
CA ALA A 150 32.02 -6.77 -8.63
C ALA A 150 33.03 -7.13 -7.52
N LYS A 151 32.55 -7.39 -6.28
CA LYS A 151 33.40 -7.90 -5.20
C LYS A 151 33.95 -9.30 -5.51
N ARG A 152 33.11 -10.19 -6.04
CA ARG A 152 33.52 -11.55 -6.46
C ARG A 152 34.59 -11.52 -7.55
N LEU A 153 34.50 -10.57 -8.47
CA LEU A 153 35.48 -10.35 -9.54
C LEU A 153 36.73 -9.59 -9.07
N LYS A 154 36.78 -9.13 -7.80
CA LYS A 154 37.87 -8.33 -7.23
C LYS A 154 38.17 -7.06 -8.05
N ILE A 155 37.12 -6.39 -8.52
CA ILE A 155 37.23 -5.09 -9.21
C ILE A 155 36.88 -3.91 -8.28
N ILE A 156 36.25 -4.18 -7.14
CA ILE A 156 35.97 -3.23 -6.05
C ILE A 156 36.16 -3.93 -4.69
N GLN A 157 36.27 -3.14 -3.62
CA GLN A 157 36.48 -3.59 -2.24
C GLN A 157 35.17 -3.89 -1.50
#